data_AF-A0AB73B5C8-F1
#
_entry.id   AF-A0AB73B5C8-F1
#
_cell.length_a   1.000
_cell.length_b   1.000
_cell.length_c   1.000
_cell.angle_alpha   90.00
_cell.angle_beta   90.00
_cell.angle_gamma   90.00
#
_symmetry.space_group_name_H-M   'P 1'
#
loop_
_entity.id
_entity.type
_entity.pdbx_description
1 polymer ?
#
loop_
_entity_poly.entity_id
_entity_poly.type
_entity_poly.pdbx_seq_one_letter_code
_entity_poly.pdbx_strand_id
1 'polypeptide(L)'
;MFGTISAQTIIGELFDVEHNALHETHIAHIARSNHLKTSWYSFVLPLCLGAAAAGRDPEAFSSIGIHLGKAYQAGDDLLGASTTGLSGKAASDVEAGRATLLTAQLARGLSVEEATANVLSAVRGELTIARKEIDAAPIPSDVRSGLRGVADDIEKMVVGLV
;
A
#
# COMPACT_ATOMS: atom_id res chain seq x y z
N MET A 1 -20.46 -10.34 -10.62
CA MET A 1 -19.36 -9.37 -10.79
C MET A 1 -19.60 -8.08 -9.97
N PHE A 2 -20.73 -7.38 -10.09
CA PHE A 2 -21.11 -6.30 -9.14
C PHE A 2 -21.36 -6.77 -7.69
N GLY A 3 -21.86 -8.00 -7.53
CA GLY A 3 -22.09 -8.59 -6.21
C GLY A 3 -20.81 -8.80 -5.39
N THR A 4 -19.66 -8.98 -6.05
CA THR A 4 -18.37 -9.20 -5.38
C THR A 4 -17.79 -7.89 -4.83
N ILE A 5 -17.98 -6.79 -5.55
CA ILE A 5 -17.55 -5.44 -5.10
C ILE A 5 -18.46 -4.97 -3.95
N SER A 6 -19.78 -5.19 -4.06
CA SER A 6 -20.72 -4.91 -2.97
C SER A 6 -20.41 -5.77 -1.75
N ALA A 7 -20.07 -7.05 -1.94
CA ALA A 7 -19.64 -7.92 -0.86
C ALA A 7 -18.33 -7.45 -0.23
N GLN A 8 -17.35 -6.95 -1.01
CA GLN A 8 -16.12 -6.41 -0.45
C GLN A 8 -16.33 -5.10 0.33
N THR A 9 -17.23 -4.21 -0.12
CA THR A 9 -17.63 -3.03 0.64
C THR A 9 -18.38 -3.41 1.93
N ILE A 10 -19.30 -4.37 1.85
CA ILE A 10 -20.04 -4.89 3.02
C ILE A 10 -19.09 -5.59 3.99
N ILE A 11 -18.11 -6.35 3.51
CA ILE A 11 -17.06 -6.96 4.34
C ILE A 11 -16.17 -5.90 4.97
N GLY A 12 -15.83 -4.83 4.23
CA GLY A 12 -15.09 -3.68 4.76
C GLY A 12 -15.83 -2.96 5.87
N GLU A 13 -17.14 -2.72 5.71
CA GLU A 13 -18.01 -2.12 6.74
C GLU A 13 -18.27 -3.06 7.92
N LEU A 14 -18.44 -4.37 7.66
CA LEU A 14 -18.64 -5.37 8.72
C LEU A 14 -17.39 -5.49 9.61
N PHE A 15 -16.19 -5.43 9.03
CA PHE A 15 -14.95 -5.38 9.80
C PHE A 15 -14.81 -4.08 10.61
N ASP A 16 -15.31 -2.95 10.12
CA ASP A 16 -15.33 -1.69 10.90
C ASP A 16 -16.28 -1.78 12.11
N VAL A 17 -17.41 -2.47 11.97
CA VAL A 17 -18.37 -2.70 13.05
C VAL A 17 -17.82 -3.71 14.07
N GLU A 18 -17.24 -4.82 13.62
CA GLU A 18 -16.60 -5.82 14.49
C GLU A 18 -15.42 -5.21 15.27
N HIS A 19 -14.65 -4.32 14.63
CA HIS A 19 -13.53 -3.63 15.25
C HIS A 19 -13.96 -2.66 16.37
N ASN A 20 -15.06 -1.93 16.18
CA ASN A 20 -15.65 -1.09 17.24
C ASN A 20 -16.25 -1.92 18.39
N ALA A 21 -16.70 -3.15 18.09
CA ALA A 21 -17.34 -4.01 19.08
C ALA A 21 -16.34 -4.78 19.95
N LEU A 22 -15.21 -5.26 19.40
CA LEU A 22 -14.38 -6.25 20.09
C LEU A 22 -13.29 -5.71 21.01
N HIS A 23 -12.91 -4.42 20.96
CA HIS A 23 -11.86 -3.84 21.84
C HIS A 23 -10.54 -4.66 21.91
N GLU A 24 -10.27 -5.54 20.96
CA GLU A 24 -9.07 -6.39 20.96
C GLU A 24 -7.93 -5.66 20.23
N THR A 25 -7.07 -5.05 21.03
CA THR A 25 -5.92 -4.26 20.61
C THR A 25 -4.74 -5.15 20.21
N HIS A 26 -4.73 -5.65 18.96
CA HIS A 26 -3.48 -5.99 18.29
C HIS A 26 -3.19 -4.98 17.20
N ILE A 27 -2.39 -3.96 17.54
CA ILE A 27 -1.96 -2.86 16.68
C ILE A 27 -1.45 -3.33 15.29
N ALA A 28 -0.82 -4.50 15.23
CA ALA A 28 -0.36 -5.14 13.98
C ALA A 28 -1.50 -5.55 13.02
N HIS A 29 -2.67 -5.92 13.53
CA HIS A 29 -3.83 -6.27 12.70
C HIS A 29 -4.55 -5.03 12.15
N ILE A 30 -4.66 -3.98 12.96
CA ILE A 30 -5.25 -2.69 12.55
C ILE A 30 -4.39 -2.04 11.44
N ALA A 31 -3.07 -2.08 11.59
CA ALA A 31 -2.11 -1.65 10.59
C ALA A 31 -2.28 -2.39 9.26
N ARG A 32 -2.40 -3.72 9.31
CA ARG A 32 -2.57 -4.56 8.12
C ARG A 32 -3.93 -4.31 7.45
N SER A 33 -4.98 -4.07 8.24
CA SER A 33 -6.32 -3.72 7.74
C SER A 33 -6.33 -2.37 7.03
N ASN A 34 -5.75 -1.32 7.63
CA ASN A 34 -5.63 0.00 7.01
C ASN A 34 -4.72 -0.03 5.77
N HIS A 35 -3.61 -0.79 5.80
CA HIS A 35 -2.75 -1.03 4.65
C HIS A 35 -3.51 -1.67 3.47
N LEU A 36 -4.31 -2.69 3.77
CA LEU A 36 -5.14 -3.38 2.79
C LEU A 36 -6.24 -2.43 2.25
N LYS A 37 -6.90 -1.65 3.11
CA LYS A 37 -7.90 -0.65 2.69
C LYS A 37 -7.34 0.37 1.70
N THR A 38 -6.18 0.97 1.99
CA THR A 38 -5.62 2.01 1.11
C THR A 38 -5.12 1.45 -0.21
N SER A 39 -4.42 0.32 -0.21
CA SER A 39 -3.92 -0.31 -1.44
C SER A 39 -5.07 -0.78 -2.34
N TRP A 40 -6.14 -1.30 -1.74
CA TRP A 40 -7.29 -1.79 -2.51
C TRP A 40 -8.12 -0.67 -3.11
N TYR A 41 -8.42 0.39 -2.36
CA TYR A 41 -9.25 1.48 -2.87
C TYR A 41 -8.50 2.40 -3.85
N SER A 42 -7.21 2.66 -3.63
CA SER A 42 -6.44 3.62 -4.44
C SER A 42 -5.81 3.01 -5.69
N PHE A 43 -5.52 1.70 -5.69
CA PHE A 43 -4.83 1.05 -6.81
C PHE A 43 -5.66 -0.10 -7.41
N VAL A 44 -6.02 -1.10 -6.60
CA VAL A 44 -6.66 -2.32 -7.12
C VAL A 44 -8.02 -2.02 -7.74
N LEU A 45 -8.92 -1.37 -7.00
CA LEU A 45 -10.30 -1.14 -7.44
C LEU A 45 -10.37 -0.25 -8.71
N PRO A 46 -9.65 0.90 -8.80
CA PRO A 46 -9.65 1.70 -10.03
C PRO A 46 -9.09 0.94 -11.23
N LEU A 47 -8.01 0.17 -11.05
CA LEU A 47 -7.42 -0.62 -12.15
C LEU A 47 -8.34 -1.74 -12.61
N CYS A 48 -8.93 -2.49 -11.68
CA CYS A 48 -9.90 -3.54 -11.99
C CYS A 48 -11.17 -2.96 -12.64
N LEU A 49 -11.65 -1.79 -12.18
CA LEU A 49 -12.80 -1.11 -12.77
C LEU A 49 -12.50 -0.64 -14.20
N GLY A 50 -11.33 -0.04 -14.43
CA GLY A 50 -10.87 0.37 -15.76
C GLY A 50 -10.72 -0.82 -16.70
N ALA A 51 -10.17 -1.94 -16.21
CA ALA A 51 -10.08 -3.18 -16.96
C ALA A 51 -11.46 -3.71 -17.36
N ALA A 52 -12.40 -3.79 -16.40
CA ALA A 52 -13.76 -4.24 -16.65
C ALA A 52 -14.49 -3.33 -17.66
N ALA A 53 -14.36 -2.01 -17.53
CA ALA A 53 -14.94 -1.04 -18.46
C ALA A 53 -14.35 -1.15 -19.88
N ALA A 54 -13.10 -1.57 -20.00
CA ALA A 54 -12.43 -1.83 -21.28
C ALA A 54 -12.66 -3.25 -21.83
N GLY A 55 -13.53 -4.06 -21.19
CA GLY A 55 -13.80 -5.45 -21.60
C GLY A 55 -12.62 -6.40 -21.38
N ARG A 56 -11.76 -6.11 -20.39
CA ARG A 56 -10.57 -6.89 -20.05
C ARG A 56 -10.79 -7.65 -18.74
N ASP A 57 -9.99 -8.69 -18.56
CA ASP A 57 -9.94 -9.46 -17.32
C ASP A 57 -9.38 -8.59 -16.16
N PRO A 58 -10.16 -8.31 -15.10
CA PRO A 58 -9.71 -7.53 -13.95
C PRO A 58 -8.67 -8.24 -13.08
N GLU A 59 -8.58 -9.58 -13.11
CA GLU A 59 -7.67 -10.33 -12.24
C GLU A 59 -6.21 -9.99 -12.54
N ALA A 60 -5.84 -9.86 -13.82
CA ALA A 60 -4.51 -9.45 -14.26
C ALA A 60 -4.06 -8.09 -13.71
N PHE A 61 -5.00 -7.22 -13.37
CA PHE A 61 -4.73 -5.88 -12.83
C PHE A 61 -4.72 -5.84 -11.30
N SER A 62 -5.33 -6.84 -10.65
CA SER A 62 -5.41 -6.90 -9.19
C SER A 62 -4.05 -7.08 -8.54
N SER A 63 -3.23 -8.01 -9.05
CA SER A 63 -1.88 -8.26 -8.53
C SER A 63 -0.97 -7.04 -8.70
N ILE A 64 -1.00 -6.42 -9.88
CA ILE A 64 -0.26 -5.18 -10.17
C ILE A 64 -0.68 -4.08 -9.19
N GLY A 65 -1.98 -3.89 -8.98
CA GLY A 65 -2.51 -2.91 -8.05
C GLY A 65 -2.10 -3.15 -6.59
N ILE A 66 -2.03 -4.41 -6.16
CA ILE A 66 -1.58 -4.77 -4.81
C ILE A 66 -0.12 -4.35 -4.61
N HIS A 67 0.77 -4.69 -5.55
CA HIS A 67 2.20 -4.37 -5.41
C HIS A 67 2.47 -2.86 -5.51
N LEU A 68 1.80 -2.15 -6.43
CA LEU A 68 1.89 -0.69 -6.50
C LEU A 68 1.37 -0.02 -5.22
N GLY A 69 0.24 -0.49 -4.68
CA GLY A 69 -0.33 0.05 -3.45
C GLY A 69 0.56 -0.16 -2.23
N LYS A 70 1.16 -1.35 -2.09
CA LYS A 70 2.12 -1.64 -1.01
C LYS A 70 3.37 -0.76 -1.10
N ALA A 71 3.91 -0.57 -2.30
CA ALA A 71 5.04 0.32 -2.53
C ALA A 71 4.71 1.77 -2.18
N TYR A 72 3.55 2.26 -2.64
CA TYR A 72 3.09 3.62 -2.36
C TYR A 72 2.91 3.87 -0.86
N GLN A 73 2.21 2.99 -0.15
CA GLN A 73 1.96 3.17 1.28
C GLN A 73 3.27 3.17 2.10
N ALA A 74 4.18 2.24 1.81
CA ALA A 74 5.46 2.19 2.50
C ALA A 74 6.31 3.46 2.23
N GLY A 75 6.23 4.03 1.03
CA GLY A 75 6.89 5.30 0.72
C GLY A 75 6.21 6.51 1.37
N ASP A 76 4.87 6.54 1.42
CA ASP A 76 4.10 7.60 2.09
C ASP A 76 4.36 7.61 3.60
N ASP A 77 4.45 6.44 4.24
CA ASP A 77 4.82 6.29 5.65
C ASP A 77 6.21 6.92 5.92
N LEU A 78 7.18 6.73 5.03
CA LEU A 78 8.51 7.34 5.12
C LEU A 78 8.50 8.86 4.94
N LEU A 79 7.81 9.36 3.92
CA LEU A 79 7.66 10.81 3.68
C LEU A 79 6.95 11.50 4.84
N GLY A 80 5.90 10.86 5.34
CA GLY A 80 5.17 11.32 6.50
C GLY A 80 6.10 11.43 7.71
N ALA A 81 7.08 10.53 7.85
CA ALA A 81 8.00 10.51 8.96
C ALA A 81 9.17 11.50 8.86
N SER A 82 9.66 11.77 7.65
CA SER A 82 10.71 12.77 7.43
C SER A 82 10.22 14.20 7.67
N THR A 83 8.96 14.50 7.35
CA THR A 83 8.36 15.84 7.48
C THR A 83 8.09 16.29 8.91
N THR A 84 7.73 15.37 9.81
CA THR A 84 7.47 15.67 11.24
C THR A 84 8.64 15.29 12.16
N GLY A 85 9.76 14.86 11.58
CA GLY A 85 10.88 14.24 12.30
C GLY A 85 10.61 12.77 12.61
N LEU A 86 11.57 11.89 12.27
CA LEU A 86 11.40 10.44 12.30
C LEU A 86 11.00 9.91 13.69
N SER A 87 11.52 10.54 14.75
CA SER A 87 11.14 10.26 16.15
C SER A 87 9.74 10.79 16.50
N GLY A 88 9.39 12.00 16.03
CA GLY A 88 8.11 12.66 16.30
C GLY A 88 6.93 12.01 15.58
N LYS A 89 7.12 11.56 14.33
CA LYS A 89 6.12 10.75 13.61
C LYS A 89 5.90 9.43 14.30
N ALA A 90 6.97 8.73 14.66
CA ALA A 90 6.85 7.43 15.30
C ALA A 90 6.11 7.52 16.63
N ALA A 91 6.39 8.56 17.43
CA ALA A 91 5.64 8.84 18.65
C ALA A 91 4.16 9.18 18.36
N SER A 92 3.89 10.06 17.39
CA SER A 92 2.53 10.46 17.02
C SER A 92 1.70 9.31 16.44
N ASP A 93 2.30 8.44 15.63
CA ASP A 93 1.64 7.29 15.02
C ASP A 93 1.37 6.21 16.08
N VAL A 94 2.30 6.01 17.04
CA VAL A 94 2.07 5.15 18.21
C VAL A 94 0.95 5.70 19.11
N GLU A 95 0.94 6.99 19.39
CA GLU A 95 -0.12 7.66 20.16
C GLU A 95 -1.48 7.60 19.44
N ALA A 96 -1.49 7.67 18.11
CA ALA A 96 -2.68 7.55 17.28
C ALA A 96 -3.09 6.09 16.97
N GLY A 97 -2.37 5.08 17.50
CA GLY A 97 -2.62 3.66 17.23
C GLY A 97 -2.37 3.23 15.77
N ARG A 98 -1.67 4.04 14.97
CA ARG A 98 -1.32 3.76 13.58
C ARG A 98 0.02 3.01 13.55
N ALA A 99 -0.01 1.68 13.41
CA ALA A 99 1.21 0.96 13.09
C ALA A 99 1.52 1.07 11.58
N THR A 100 2.70 1.60 11.30
CA THR A 100 3.34 1.70 9.98
C THR A 100 4.51 0.72 9.91
N LEU A 101 5.02 0.42 8.72
CA LEU A 101 6.20 -0.44 8.61
C LEU A 101 7.40 0.17 9.35
N LEU A 102 7.53 1.50 9.30
CA LEU A 102 8.58 2.24 9.99
C LEU A 102 8.48 2.12 11.52
N THR A 103 7.31 2.38 12.11
CA THR A 103 7.11 2.26 13.57
C THR A 103 7.31 0.84 14.06
N ALA A 104 6.91 -0.17 13.27
CA ALA A 104 7.17 -1.58 13.60
C ALA A 104 8.67 -1.92 13.64
N GLN A 105 9.49 -1.33 12.76
CA GLN A 105 10.94 -1.52 12.79
C GLN A 105 11.58 -0.79 13.98
N LEU A 106 11.18 0.45 14.25
CA LEU A 106 11.66 1.21 15.41
C LEU A 106 11.30 0.52 16.74
N ALA A 107 10.10 -0.04 16.86
CA ALA A 107 9.67 -0.81 18.04
C ALA A 107 10.49 -2.09 18.26
N ARG A 108 11.18 -2.60 17.23
CA ARG A 108 12.13 -3.73 17.34
C ARG A 108 13.54 -3.29 17.78
N GLY A 109 13.74 -2.00 18.04
CA GLY A 109 15.03 -1.45 18.48
C GLY A 109 16.01 -1.15 17.35
N LEU A 110 15.56 -1.14 16.09
CA LEU A 110 16.37 -0.69 14.95
C LEU A 110 16.63 0.81 15.03
N SER A 111 17.79 1.25 14.57
CA SER A 111 18.07 2.68 14.39
C SER A 111 17.14 3.28 13.34
N VAL A 112 17.01 4.61 13.35
CA VAL A 112 16.21 5.33 12.36
C VAL A 112 16.73 5.09 10.95
N GLU A 113 18.06 5.04 10.78
CA GLU A 113 18.72 4.75 9.51
C GLU A 113 18.43 3.32 9.03
N GLU A 114 18.54 2.34 9.93
CA GLU A 114 18.26 0.93 9.61
C GLU A 114 16.78 0.71 9.26
N ALA A 115 15.88 1.31 10.04
CA ALA A 115 14.45 1.24 9.80
C ALA A 115 14.09 1.89 8.46
N THR A 116 14.66 3.06 8.15
CA THR A 116 14.47 3.76 6.87
C THR A 116 14.99 2.92 5.70
N ALA A 117 16.20 2.37 5.81
CA ALA A 117 16.79 1.52 4.77
C ALA A 117 15.93 0.27 4.51
N ASN A 118 15.38 -0.35 5.56
CA ASN A 118 14.50 -1.50 5.44
C ASN A 118 13.19 -1.17 4.73
N VAL A 119 12.57 -0.02 5.03
CA VAL A 119 11.35 0.40 4.34
C VAL A 119 11.64 0.74 2.86
N LEU A 120 12.75 1.43 2.57
CA LEU A 120 13.18 1.69 1.19
C LEU A 120 13.43 0.39 0.40
N SER A 121 14.03 -0.61 1.05
CA SER A 121 14.22 -1.94 0.46
C SER A 121 12.87 -2.61 0.14
N ALA A 122 11.90 -2.53 1.06
CA ALA A 122 10.56 -3.07 0.85
C ALA A 122 9.85 -2.38 -0.34
N VAL A 123 9.89 -1.05 -0.42
CA VAL A 123 9.32 -0.28 -1.56
C VAL A 123 9.91 -0.78 -2.89
N ARG A 124 11.24 -0.85 -2.98
CA ARG A 124 11.93 -1.32 -4.20
C ARG A 124 11.59 -2.77 -4.55
N GLY A 125 11.43 -3.63 -3.55
CA GLY A 125 11.01 -5.02 -3.72
C GLY A 125 9.64 -5.11 -4.37
N GLU A 126 8.65 -4.38 -3.83
CA GLU A 126 7.29 -4.37 -4.36
C GLU A 126 7.23 -3.77 -5.79
N LEU A 127 7.97 -2.69 -6.06
CA LEU A 127 8.06 -2.11 -7.41
C LEU A 127 8.71 -3.05 -8.42
N THR A 128 9.69 -3.85 -8.00
CA THR A 128 10.32 -4.86 -8.86
C THR A 128 9.31 -5.92 -9.28
N ILE A 129 8.48 -6.39 -8.33
CA ILE A 129 7.43 -7.36 -8.62
C ILE A 129 6.37 -6.73 -9.54
N ALA A 130 5.89 -5.53 -9.21
CA ALA A 130 4.91 -4.81 -10.03
C ALA A 130 5.39 -4.64 -11.48
N ARG A 131 6.64 -4.20 -11.70
CA ARG A 131 7.23 -4.05 -13.03
C ARG A 131 7.27 -5.37 -13.80
N LYS A 132 7.66 -6.47 -13.14
CA LYS A 132 7.66 -7.80 -13.75
C LYS A 132 6.26 -8.23 -14.18
N GLU A 133 5.25 -8.00 -13.35
CA GLU A 133 3.86 -8.33 -13.67
C GLU A 133 3.30 -7.44 -14.79
N ILE A 134 3.58 -6.14 -14.75
CA ILE A 134 3.25 -5.18 -15.81
C ILE A 134 3.84 -5.64 -17.14
N ASP A 135 5.07 -6.16 -17.14
CA ASP A 135 5.79 -6.63 -18.33
C ASP A 135 5.28 -7.98 -18.86
N ALA A 136 4.83 -8.86 -17.96
CA ALA A 136 4.26 -10.15 -18.34
C ALA A 136 2.79 -10.05 -18.79
N ALA A 137 2.06 -9.02 -18.35
CA ALA A 137 0.62 -8.92 -18.59
C ALA A 137 0.29 -8.75 -20.09
N PRO A 138 -0.78 -9.41 -20.60
CA PRO A 138 -1.24 -9.26 -21.99
C PRO A 138 -2.07 -7.97 -22.16
N ILE A 139 -1.44 -6.82 -21.88
CA ILE A 139 -2.05 -5.48 -21.90
C ILE A 139 -1.47 -4.61 -23.03
N PRO A 140 -2.24 -3.62 -23.54
CA PRO A 140 -1.80 -2.65 -24.53
C PRO A 140 -0.55 -1.89 -24.11
N SER A 141 0.23 -1.42 -25.08
CA SER A 141 1.49 -0.72 -24.84
C SER A 141 1.32 0.61 -24.11
N ASP A 142 0.24 1.34 -24.38
CA ASP A 142 -0.13 2.58 -23.70
C ASP A 142 -0.49 2.34 -22.22
N VAL A 143 -1.32 1.33 -21.94
CA VAL A 143 -1.66 0.94 -20.55
C VAL A 143 -0.41 0.49 -19.79
N ARG A 144 0.46 -0.29 -20.43
CA ARG A 144 1.73 -0.73 -19.85
C ARG A 144 2.64 0.46 -19.55
N SER A 145 2.74 1.41 -20.47
CA SER A 145 3.52 2.63 -20.29
C SER A 145 2.98 3.46 -19.13
N GLY A 146 1.65 3.58 -19.01
CA GLY A 146 1.01 4.28 -17.89
C GLY A 146 1.32 3.63 -16.54
N LEU A 147 1.19 2.30 -16.43
CA LEU A 147 1.50 1.57 -15.20
C LEU A 147 2.98 1.66 -14.81
N ARG A 148 3.89 1.63 -15.79
CA ARG A 148 5.31 1.89 -15.55
C ARG A 148 5.55 3.32 -15.03
N GLY A 149 4.87 4.31 -15.62
CA GLY A 149 4.92 5.69 -15.13
C GLY A 149 4.49 5.82 -13.67
N VAL A 150 3.41 5.13 -13.27
CA VAL A 150 3.00 5.07 -11.85
C VAL A 150 4.07 4.47 -10.97
N ALA A 151 4.70 3.35 -11.38
CA ALA A 151 5.79 2.75 -10.63
C ALA A 151 7.00 3.71 -10.49
N ASP A 152 7.32 4.45 -11.55
CA ASP A 152 8.41 5.43 -11.56
C ASP A 152 8.10 6.63 -10.66
N ASP A 153 6.85 7.08 -10.60
CA ASP A 153 6.44 8.16 -9.72
C ASP A 153 6.48 7.76 -8.24
N ILE A 154 6.08 6.52 -7.92
CA ILE A 154 6.27 5.95 -6.58
C ILE A 154 7.77 5.84 -6.24
N GLU A 155 8.63 5.48 -7.19
CA GLU A 155 10.07 5.41 -6.95
C GLU A 155 10.67 6.80 -6.69
N LYS A 156 10.31 7.81 -7.50
CA LYS A 156 10.77 9.20 -7.30
C LYS A 156 10.36 9.75 -5.94
N MET A 157 9.17 9.38 -5.47
CA MET A 157 8.63 9.77 -4.17
C MET A 157 9.58 9.41 -3.02
N VAL A 158 10.26 8.26 -3.11
CA VAL A 158 11.19 7.78 -2.07
C VAL A 158 12.66 8.08 -2.35
N VAL A 159 13.05 8.36 -3.60
CA VAL A 159 14.43 8.75 -3.96
C VAL A 159 14.79 10.13 -3.39
N GLY A 160 13.82 11.04 -3.24
CA GLY A 160 14.05 12.36 -2.62
C GLY A 160 14.36 12.34 -1.12
N LEU A 161 14.39 11.17 -0.48
CA LEU A 161 14.62 10.98 0.95
C LEU A 161 16.05 10.52 1.29
N VAL A 162 16.90 10.25 0.28
CA VAL A 162 18.30 9.78 0.44
C VAL A 162 19.26 10.89 0.04
#